data_AF-F1LHL9-F1
#
_entry.id   AF-F1LHL9-F1
#
_cell.length_a   1.000
_cell.length_b   1.000
_cell.length_c   1.000
_cell.angle_alpha   90.00
_cell.angle_beta   90.00
_cell.angle_gamma   90.00
#
_symmetry.space_group_name_H-M   'P 1'
#
loop_
_entity.id
_entity.type
_entity.pdbx_description
1 polymer ?
#
loop_
_entity_poly.entity_id
_entity_poly.type
_entity_poly.pdbx_seq_one_letter_code
_entity_poly.pdbx_strand_id
1 'polypeptide(L)'
;MNIKHESSWQQHSAYAAGGDVAANSCWLLAADAYISSIPIDNGIEGDPEVECGPTALEINVNTKNPFVGHVYVKGLYSKDECRQEGSG
;
A
#
# COMPACT_ATOMS: atom_id res chain seq x y z
N MET A 1 -9.60 -15.10 14.78
CA MET A 1 -8.54 -14.14 14.42
C MET A 1 -9.22 -13.05 13.62
N ASN A 2 -9.38 -11.84 14.18
CA ASN A 2 -10.06 -10.75 13.47
C ASN A 2 -9.05 -10.07 12.55
N ILE A 3 -9.13 -10.35 11.25
CA ILE A 3 -8.46 -9.49 10.26
C ILE A 3 -9.29 -8.21 10.23
N LYS A 4 -8.90 -7.24 11.05
CA LYS A 4 -9.42 -5.88 10.96
C LYS A 4 -8.96 -5.35 9.61
N HIS A 5 -9.91 -5.08 8.71
CA HIS A 5 -9.65 -4.31 7.50
C HIS A 5 -9.40 -2.85 7.93
N GLU A 6 -8.20 -2.60 8.44
CA GLU A 6 -7.71 -1.26 8.76
C GLU A 6 -7.21 -0.65 7.45
N SER A 7 -8.05 0.16 6.82
CA SER A 7 -7.72 1.04 5.70
C SER A 7 -6.79 2.18 6.10
N SER A 8 -5.73 1.86 6.86
CA SER A 8 -4.66 2.78 7.25
C SER A 8 -3.42 2.49 6.43
N TRP A 9 -3.53 2.65 5.11
CA TRP A 9 -2.36 2.97 4.31
C TRP A 9 -1.98 4.39 4.70
N GLN A 10 -1.02 4.53 5.62
CA GLN A 10 -0.32 5.79 5.78
C GLN A 10 0.27 6.15 4.42
N GLN A 11 -0.27 7.19 3.82
CA GLN A 11 0.30 7.83 2.65
C GLN A 11 1.68 8.36 3.06
N HIS A 12 2.73 7.55 2.88
CA HIS A 12 4.07 8.11 2.78
C HIS A 12 4.11 8.85 1.43
N SER A 13 3.85 10.14 1.52
CA SER A 13 4.00 11.12 0.45
C SER A 13 5.39 10.99 -0.16
N ALA A 14 5.47 10.43 -1.37
CA ALA A 14 6.65 10.54 -2.21
C ALA A 14 6.36 11.54 -3.33
N TYR A 15 6.38 12.83 -2.99
CA TYR A 15 6.70 13.88 -3.96
C TYR A 15 7.61 14.88 -3.25
N ALA A 16 8.90 14.75 -3.53
CA ALA A 16 9.90 15.77 -3.24
C ALA A 16 9.68 16.93 -4.22
N ALA A 17 9.24 18.07 -3.70
CA ALA A 17 9.43 19.37 -4.35
C ALA A 17 10.01 20.31 -3.31
N GLY A 18 11.34 20.44 -3.31
CA GLY A 18 12.05 21.43 -2.53
C GLY A 18 11.72 22.83 -3.02
N GLY A 19 11.64 23.78 -2.09
CA GLY A 19 11.48 25.20 -2.38
C GLY A 19 11.00 25.97 -1.17
N ASP A 20 11.93 26.52 -0.39
CA ASP A 20 11.64 27.49 0.67
C ASP A 20 10.93 28.72 0.07
N VAL A 21 9.65 28.94 0.39
CA VAL A 21 8.98 30.21 0.09
C VAL A 21 8.55 30.89 1.39
N ALA A 22 9.25 31.98 1.67
CA ALA A 22 9.07 32.84 2.82
C ALA A 22 7.63 33.36 2.91
N ALA A 23 7.12 33.39 4.14
CA ALA A 23 5.86 34.00 4.51
C ALA A 23 5.81 35.48 4.07
N ASN A 24 4.94 35.83 3.13
CA ASN A 24 4.08 37.01 3.24
C ASN A 24 3.05 37.14 2.12
N SER A 25 1.92 37.74 2.49
CA SER A 25 0.83 38.30 1.66
C SER A 25 -0.13 37.32 0.96
N CYS A 26 -1.32 37.30 1.55
CA CYS A 26 -2.55 36.65 1.14
C CYS A 26 -3.09 37.16 -0.21
N TRP A 27 -3.79 36.26 -0.92
CA TRP A 27 -4.59 36.46 -2.13
C TRP A 27 -3.82 36.80 -3.40
N LEU A 28 -3.55 35.80 -4.24
CA LEU A 28 -3.89 35.76 -5.66
C LEU A 28 -3.45 34.40 -6.24
N LEU A 29 -4.41 33.71 -6.86
CA LEU A 29 -4.32 32.40 -7.49
C LEU A 29 -4.07 31.24 -6.52
N ALA A 30 -5.15 30.76 -5.88
CA ALA A 30 -5.19 29.39 -5.41
C ALA A 30 -5.10 28.47 -6.65
N ALA A 31 -3.89 28.08 -7.01
CA ALA A 31 -3.71 26.88 -7.82
C ALA A 31 -4.11 25.72 -6.91
N ASP A 32 -5.37 25.29 -7.02
CA ASP A 32 -5.83 24.04 -6.44
C ASP A 32 -4.96 22.93 -7.02
N ALA A 33 -3.95 22.52 -6.25
CA ALA A 33 -3.16 21.36 -6.58
C ALA A 33 -4.12 20.16 -6.55
N TYR A 34 -4.54 19.70 -7.73
CA TYR A 34 -5.31 18.49 -7.90
C TYR A 34 -4.43 17.31 -7.45
N ILE A 35 -4.51 16.94 -6.18
CA ILE A 35 -3.96 15.69 -5.68
C ILE A 35 -4.88 14.59 -6.21
N SER A 36 -4.56 14.05 -7.40
CA SER A 36 -5.17 12.80 -7.87
C SER A 36 -4.46 11.65 -7.16
N SER A 37 -5.15 10.94 -6.28
CA SER A 37 -4.70 9.60 -5.92
C SER A 37 -4.68 8.76 -7.20
N ILE A 38 -3.58 8.08 -7.50
CA ILE A 38 -3.60 7.03 -8.52
C ILE A 38 -4.41 5.89 -7.88
N PRO A 39 -5.63 5.59 -8.37
CA PRO A 39 -6.39 4.49 -7.82
C PRO A 39 -5.62 3.19 -8.12
N ILE A 40 -5.30 2.42 -7.08
CA ILE A 40 -4.81 1.06 -7.25
C ILE A 40 -6.03 0.20 -7.65
N ASP A 41 -6.21 -0.03 -8.96
CA ASP A 41 -7.29 -0.84 -9.52
C ASP A 41 -6.91 -2.34 -9.60
N ASN A 42 -6.20 -2.82 -8.57
CA ASN A 42 -6.02 -4.26 -8.36
C ASN A 42 -6.40 -4.58 -6.92
N GLY A 43 -7.62 -5.09 -6.75
CA GLY A 43 -8.17 -5.50 -5.47
C GLY A 43 -8.05 -7.01 -5.26
N ILE A 44 -8.15 -7.43 -4.01
CA ILE A 44 -8.34 -8.83 -3.66
C ILE A 44 -9.74 -9.24 -4.09
N GLU A 45 -9.86 -10.37 -4.78
CA GLU A 45 -11.14 -10.96 -5.14
C GLU A 45 -11.58 -11.94 -4.05
N GLY A 46 -12.71 -11.64 -3.42
CA GLY A 46 -13.27 -12.46 -2.34
C GLY A 46 -12.45 -12.37 -1.05
N ASP A 47 -12.67 -13.36 -0.18
CA ASP A 47 -11.90 -13.50 1.05
C ASP A 47 -10.67 -14.38 0.79
N PRO A 48 -9.51 -14.05 1.39
CA PRO A 48 -8.34 -14.90 1.29
C PRO A 48 -8.56 -16.24 1.97
N GLU A 49 -8.07 -17.30 1.34
CA GLU A 49 -8.12 -18.65 1.91
C GLU A 49 -6.94 -18.83 2.86
N VAL A 50 -7.21 -19.39 4.04
CA VAL A 50 -6.20 -19.54 5.10
C VAL A 50 -6.18 -20.99 5.56
N GLU A 51 -5.02 -21.62 5.43
CA GLU A 51 -4.78 -22.98 5.92
C GLU A 51 -3.78 -22.96 7.07
N CYS A 52 -4.26 -23.38 8.24
CA CYS A 52 -3.44 -23.47 9.45
C CYS A 52 -2.79 -24.86 9.54
N GLY A 53 -1.49 -24.94 9.29
CA GLY A 53 -0.67 -26.11 9.57
C GLY A 53 -0.11 -26.10 11.02
N PRO A 54 0.48 -27.22 11.47
CA PRO A 54 1.05 -27.32 12.82
C PRO A 54 2.32 -26.47 13.01
N THR A 55 3.02 -26.12 11.92
CA THR A 55 4.28 -25.37 11.94
C THR A 55 4.29 -24.16 11.00
N ALA A 56 3.29 -24.02 10.13
CA ALA A 56 3.21 -22.97 9.12
C ALA A 56 1.75 -22.56 8.88
N LEU A 57 1.56 -21.33 8.41
CA LEU A 57 0.28 -20.78 7.98
C LEU A 57 0.39 -20.46 6.49
N GLU A 58 -0.51 -21.02 5.69
CA GLU A 58 -0.61 -20.71 4.26
C GLU A 58 -1.78 -19.75 4.02
N ILE A 59 -1.54 -18.72 3.22
CA ILE A 59 -2.53 -17.70 2.86
C ILE A 59 -2.55 -17.58 1.34
N ASN A 60 -3.70 -17.88 0.73
CA ASN A 60 -3.90 -17.75 -0.70
C ASN A 60 -4.81 -16.54 -0.99
N VAL A 61 -4.35 -15.66 -1.89
CA VAL A 61 -5.02 -14.40 -2.21
C VAL A 61 -5.22 -14.33 -3.71
N ASN A 62 -6.47 -14.25 -4.14
CA ASN A 62 -6.82 -13.99 -5.53
C ASN A 62 -6.87 -12.49 -5.77
N THR A 63 -6.30 -12.04 -6.89
CA THR A 63 -6.29 -10.63 -7.29
C THR A 63 -6.99 -10.47 -8.63
N LYS A 64 -7.68 -9.34 -8.82
CA LYS A 64 -8.46 -9.05 -10.03
C LYS A 64 -7.62 -9.04 -11.31
N ASN A 65 -6.38 -8.60 -11.19
CA ASN A 65 -5.38 -8.54 -12.25
C ASN A 65 -4.06 -9.16 -11.74
N PRO A 66 -3.15 -9.58 -12.63
CA PRO A 66 -1.82 -10.08 -12.22
C PRO A 66 -1.14 -9.15 -11.21
N PHE A 67 -0.65 -9.72 -10.11
CA PHE A 67 -0.04 -8.97 -9.02
C PHE A 67 1.44 -8.69 -9.32
N VAL A 68 1.80 -7.41 -9.30
CA VAL A 68 3.19 -6.94 -9.37
C VAL A 68 3.50 -6.16 -8.09
N GLY A 69 4.42 -6.65 -7.28
CA GLY A 69 4.78 -6.01 -6.01
C GLY A 69 5.29 -6.97 -4.94
N HIS A 70 5.27 -6.53 -3.69
CA HIS A 70 5.81 -7.25 -2.54
C HIS A 70 4.71 -7.61 -1.53
N VAL A 71 4.68 -8.86 -1.08
CA VAL A 71 3.87 -9.30 0.07
C VAL A 71 4.81 -9.64 1.20
N TYR A 72 4.60 -9.10 2.40
CA TYR A 72 5.49 -9.34 3.54
C TYR A 72 4.78 -9.21 4.88
N VAL A 73 5.36 -9.84 5.91
CA VAL A 73 4.90 -9.67 7.30
C VAL A 73 5.31 -8.29 7.82
N LYS A 74 4.36 -7.54 8.39
CA LYS A 74 4.61 -6.20 8.92
C LYS A 74 5.82 -6.18 9.87
N GLY A 75 6.78 -5.30 9.58
CA GLY A 75 8.02 -5.15 10.36
C GLY A 75 9.15 -6.12 9.97
N LEU A 76 8.93 -7.04 9.03
CA LEU A 76 9.91 -8.06 8.61
C LEU A 76 10.26 -8.00 7.12
N TYR A 77 10.03 -6.86 6.45
CA TYR A 77 10.34 -6.69 5.02
C TYR A 77 11.80 -7.03 4.67
N SER A 78 12.74 -6.75 5.57
CA SER A 78 14.18 -7.01 5.36
C SER A 78 14.57 -8.50 5.43
N LYS A 79 13.64 -9.37 5.81
CA LYS A 79 13.85 -10.81 5.92
C LYS A 79 13.25 -11.49 4.71
N ASP A 80 14.08 -12.05 3.86
CA ASP A 80 13.63 -12.68 2.62
C ASP A 80 12.69 -13.86 2.89
N GLU A 81 12.83 -14.57 4.01
CA GLU A 81 11.93 -15.65 4.41
C GLU A 81 10.52 -15.18 4.82
N CYS A 82 10.34 -13.87 5.04
CA CYS A 82 9.07 -13.24 5.41
C CYS A 82 8.47 -12.42 4.27
N ARG A 83 9.03 -12.51 3.05
CA ARG A 83 8.62 -11.73 1.88
C ARG A 83 8.43 -12.62 0.66
N GLN A 84 7.44 -12.28 -0.15
CA GLN A 84 7.20 -12.81 -1.49
C GLN A 84 7.13 -11.69 -2.53
N GLU A 85 7.54 -12.03 -3.74
CA GLU A 85 7.64 -11.13 -4.90
C GLU A 85 6.63 -11.58 -5.97
N GLY A 86 5.76 -10.67 -6.41
CA GLY A 86 4.87 -10.86 -7.54
C GLY A 86 5.45 -10.18 -8.79
N SER A 87 5.53 -10.91 -9.91
CA SER A 87 6.09 -10.40 -11.17
C SER A 87 5.09 -10.30 -12.33
N GLY A 88 3.83 -10.71 -12.12
CA GLY A 88 2.78 -10.70 -13.15
C GLY A 88 2.69 -12.01 -13.93
#